data_AF-A0A9Q0ERL5-F1
#
_entry.id   AF-A0A9Q0ERL5-F1
#
_cell.length_a   1.000
_cell.length_b   1.000
_cell.length_c   1.000
_cell.angle_alpha   90.00
_cell.angle_beta   90.00
_cell.angle_gamma   90.00
#
_symmetry.space_group_name_H-M   'P 1'
#
loop_
_entity.id
_entity.type
_entity.pdbx_description
1 polymer ?
#
loop_
_entity_poly.entity_id
_entity_poly.type
_entity_poly.pdbx_seq_one_letter_code
_entity_poly.pdbx_strand_id
1 'polypeptide(L)'
;MLFPQGLSQNAHKKLRFTPGIVYIDEGCVLGQSSEERQKITAQIQSLFEKTGFPYHIVPLEMVLNLPSSILEPVHVATDEPAGSYKVAVDHFMQTDPGPNTQVDLSELSLQADGPQPIDQSSQTQQFQEMFSTVQTLTAKEDLLHTLRRHVLVSTARTEGYSKLMIGENCTRLAVKLLANIAMGRGAQLAVDTAFSDPRYGDIVAVRPMRDYTAKEISVYNHMWNVPSVFIPSLDTKTSVEFLPQYITSEAQRRNRRCQMKEEISEFLLK
;
A
#
# COMPACT_ATOMS: atom_id res chain seq x y z
N MET A 1 -14.29 12.31 29.41
CA MET A 1 -14.49 13.58 28.68
C MET A 1 -14.46 13.27 27.18
N LEU A 2 -15.62 13.26 26.51
CA LEU A 2 -15.71 13.05 25.06
C LEU A 2 -15.72 14.42 24.38
N PHE A 3 -14.77 14.66 23.47
CA PHE A 3 -14.57 15.91 22.76
C PHE A 3 -15.78 16.28 21.86
N PRO A 4 -16.45 17.43 22.06
CA PRO A 4 -17.62 17.84 21.28
C PRO A 4 -17.26 18.76 20.09
N GLN A 5 -16.22 18.43 19.30
CA GLN A 5 -15.80 19.26 18.15
C GLN A 5 -16.12 18.65 16.77
N GLY A 6 -17.00 17.64 16.72
CA GLY A 6 -17.38 16.94 15.49
C GLY A 6 -18.44 17.61 14.61
N LEU A 7 -19.05 18.72 15.04
CA LEU A 7 -20.25 19.30 14.40
C LEU A 7 -20.04 20.74 13.88
N SER A 8 -18.84 21.07 13.41
CA SER A 8 -18.63 22.33 12.66
C SER A 8 -18.85 22.11 11.16
N GLN A 9 -19.77 22.88 10.58
CA GLN A 9 -20.06 22.88 9.14
C GLN A 9 -18.84 23.19 8.25
N ASN A 10 -17.70 23.65 8.79
CA ASN A 10 -16.46 23.89 8.03
C ASN A 10 -15.37 22.82 8.24
N ALA A 11 -15.59 21.84 9.11
CA ALA A 11 -14.63 20.76 9.39
C ALA A 11 -14.61 19.66 8.31
N HIS A 12 -15.66 19.56 7.48
CA HIS A 12 -15.83 18.47 6.52
C HIS A 12 -14.90 18.55 5.29
N LYS A 13 -14.17 19.67 5.08
CA LYS A 13 -13.28 19.85 3.92
C LYS A 13 -11.78 19.75 4.24
N LYS A 14 -11.38 19.70 5.50
CA LYS A 14 -9.98 19.52 5.89
C LYS A 14 -9.77 18.09 6.34
N LEU A 15 -8.89 17.37 5.66
CA LEU A 15 -8.42 16.08 6.13
C LEU A 15 -7.85 16.27 7.53
N ARG A 16 -8.36 15.51 8.50
CA ARG A 16 -7.87 15.53 9.90
C ARG A 16 -6.54 14.79 10.07
N PHE A 17 -5.91 14.43 8.97
CA PHE A 17 -4.64 13.71 8.89
C PHE A 17 -3.85 14.28 7.71
N THR A 18 -2.52 14.22 7.82
CA THR A 18 -1.61 14.58 6.74
C THR A 18 -1.45 13.36 5.84
N PRO A 19 -1.96 13.39 4.58
CA PRO A 19 -1.79 12.28 3.67
C PRO A 19 -0.37 12.27 3.09
N GLY A 20 0.17 11.08 2.87
CA GLY A 20 1.34 10.83 2.05
C GLY A 20 1.03 9.74 1.03
N ILE A 21 1.70 9.80 -0.12
CA ILE A 21 1.56 8.82 -1.19
C ILE A 21 2.81 7.95 -1.23
N VAL A 22 2.65 6.64 -1.30
CA VAL A 22 3.77 5.72 -1.49
C VAL A 22 3.53 4.89 -2.75
N TYR A 23 4.52 4.86 -3.63
CA TYR A 23 4.58 3.95 -4.77
C TYR A 23 5.75 2.98 -4.57
N ILE A 24 5.48 1.69 -4.74
CA ILE A 24 6.49 0.65 -4.70
C ILE A 24 6.77 0.22 -6.14
N ASP A 25 8.03 0.36 -6.57
CA ASP A 25 8.48 -0.12 -7.85
C ASP A 25 8.79 -1.63 -7.78
N GLU A 26 7.96 -2.41 -8.47
CA GLU A 26 8.05 -3.86 -8.56
C GLU A 26 8.67 -4.35 -9.88
N GLY A 27 9.24 -3.42 -10.68
CA GLY A 27 9.80 -3.73 -11.98
C GLY A 27 10.91 -4.79 -11.95
N CYS A 28 11.62 -4.92 -10.81
CA CYS A 28 12.60 -5.97 -10.59
C CYS A 28 12.00 -7.38 -10.66
N VAL A 29 10.79 -7.58 -10.14
CA VAL A 29 10.06 -8.87 -10.14
C VAL A 29 9.53 -9.19 -11.53
N LEU A 30 9.14 -8.15 -12.26
CA LEU A 30 8.50 -8.25 -13.58
C LEU A 30 9.50 -8.40 -14.72
N GLY A 31 10.81 -8.41 -14.42
CA GLY A 31 11.87 -8.49 -15.42
C GLY A 31 11.93 -7.28 -16.35
N GLN A 32 11.42 -6.14 -15.89
CA GLN A 32 11.41 -4.90 -16.68
C GLN A 32 12.83 -4.36 -16.87
N SER A 33 13.06 -3.77 -18.03
CA SER A 33 14.30 -3.04 -18.29
C SER A 33 14.38 -1.77 -17.44
N SER A 34 15.61 -1.27 -17.22
CA SER A 34 15.84 -0.01 -16.50
C SER A 34 15.10 1.16 -17.16
N GLU A 35 15.04 1.19 -18.50
CA GLU A 35 14.35 2.22 -19.27
C GLU A 35 12.83 2.21 -19.04
N GLU A 36 12.21 1.03 -19.03
CA GLU A 36 10.78 0.88 -18.75
C GLU A 36 10.42 1.31 -17.33
N ARG A 37 11.24 0.89 -16.35
CA ARG A 37 11.08 1.29 -14.94
C ARG A 37 11.19 2.81 -14.79
N GLN A 38 12.19 3.42 -15.44
CA GLN A 38 12.37 4.87 -15.41
C GLN A 38 11.21 5.62 -16.06
N LYS A 39 10.66 5.10 -17.18
CA LYS A 39 9.48 5.68 -17.83
C LYS A 39 8.24 5.63 -16.95
N ILE A 40 7.95 4.49 -16.33
CA ILE A 40 6.80 4.34 -15.40
C ILE A 40 6.99 5.26 -14.20
N THR A 41 8.18 5.26 -13.62
CA THR A 41 8.53 6.10 -12.46
C THR A 41 8.35 7.58 -12.76
N ALA A 42 8.81 8.06 -13.91
CA ALA A 42 8.63 9.45 -14.35
C ALA A 42 7.14 9.81 -14.55
N GLN A 43 6.34 8.89 -15.10
CA GLN A 43 4.89 9.09 -15.24
C GLN A 43 4.20 9.19 -13.87
N ILE A 44 4.55 8.30 -12.94
CA ILE A 44 4.03 8.28 -11.57
C ILE A 44 4.44 9.55 -10.81
N GLN A 45 5.69 9.97 -10.94
CA GLN A 45 6.18 11.20 -10.34
C GLN A 45 5.38 12.42 -10.83
N SER A 46 5.22 12.57 -12.15
CA SER A 46 4.42 13.67 -12.72
C SER A 46 2.97 13.65 -12.24
N LEU A 47 2.41 12.46 -11.98
CA LEU A 47 1.09 12.30 -11.42
C LEU A 47 1.02 12.76 -9.96
N PHE A 48 1.99 12.37 -9.13
CA PHE A 48 2.02 12.70 -7.71
C PHE A 48 2.30 14.18 -7.45
N GLU A 49 3.18 14.80 -8.23
CA GLU A 49 3.45 16.24 -8.16
C GLU A 49 2.16 17.08 -8.30
N LYS A 50 1.23 16.65 -9.17
CA LYS A 50 -0.06 17.33 -9.37
C LYS A 50 -1.00 17.24 -8.16
N THR A 51 -0.78 16.28 -7.26
CA THR A 51 -1.63 16.10 -6.07
C THR A 51 -1.29 17.07 -4.94
N GLY A 52 -0.05 17.58 -4.90
CA GLY A 52 0.45 18.45 -3.83
C GLY A 52 0.69 17.75 -2.49
N PHE A 53 0.61 16.42 -2.44
CA PHE A 53 0.93 15.63 -1.23
C PHE A 53 2.39 15.19 -1.23
N PRO A 54 3.02 15.01 -0.05
CA PRO A 54 4.31 14.34 0.03
C PRO A 54 4.21 12.94 -0.56
N TYR A 55 5.21 12.55 -1.35
CA TYR A 55 5.23 11.25 -1.99
C TYR A 55 6.59 10.57 -1.88
N HIS A 56 6.58 9.25 -1.85
CA HIS A 56 7.77 8.41 -1.74
C HIS A 56 7.71 7.33 -2.83
N ILE A 57 8.76 7.22 -3.62
CA ILE A 57 8.94 6.15 -4.61
C ILE A 57 10.02 5.22 -4.08
N VAL A 58 9.66 3.98 -3.81
CA VAL A 58 10.53 3.03 -3.12
C VAL A 58 10.68 1.76 -3.97
N PRO A 59 11.91 1.34 -4.29
CA PRO A 59 12.12 0.07 -4.98
C PRO A 59 11.80 -1.12 -4.05
N LEU A 60 11.19 -2.18 -4.59
CA LEU A 60 10.86 -3.38 -3.80
C LEU A 60 12.11 -4.05 -3.21
N GLU A 61 13.24 -4.03 -3.93
CA GLU A 61 14.52 -4.60 -3.50
C GLU A 61 15.05 -4.00 -2.18
N MET A 62 14.56 -2.83 -1.75
CA MET A 62 14.87 -2.25 -0.44
C MET A 62 14.56 -3.21 0.72
N VAL A 63 13.63 -4.15 0.53
CA VAL A 63 13.27 -5.16 1.54
C VAL A 63 14.46 -5.98 2.03
N LEU A 64 15.50 -6.16 1.20
CA LEU A 64 16.73 -6.89 1.58
C LEU A 64 17.52 -6.19 2.69
N ASN A 65 17.34 -4.87 2.86
CA ASN A 65 18.02 -4.07 3.87
C ASN A 65 17.17 -3.86 5.13
N LEU A 66 15.94 -4.37 5.15
CA LEU A 66 14.99 -4.15 6.24
C LEU A 66 15.14 -5.24 7.32
N PRO A 67 15.20 -4.86 8.61
CA PRO A 67 15.16 -5.85 9.68
C PRO A 67 13.82 -6.59 9.72
N SER A 68 13.86 -7.88 10.02
CA SER A 68 12.70 -8.77 10.13
C SER A 68 11.72 -8.33 11.23
N SER A 69 12.19 -7.59 12.25
CA SER A 69 11.38 -7.06 13.35
C SER A 69 10.36 -6.00 12.93
N ILE A 70 10.46 -5.44 11.71
CA ILE A 70 9.49 -4.45 11.22
C ILE A 70 8.07 -5.03 11.07
N LEU A 71 7.93 -6.35 10.90
CA LEU A 71 6.61 -6.97 10.82
C LEU A 71 6.03 -7.32 12.18
N GLU A 72 6.82 -7.24 13.25
CA GLU A 72 6.34 -7.53 14.60
C GLU A 72 5.41 -6.40 15.10
N PRO A 73 4.36 -6.76 15.85
CA PRO A 73 3.50 -5.78 16.48
C PRO A 73 4.32 -4.89 17.40
N VAL A 74 4.36 -3.58 17.12
CA VAL A 74 4.91 -2.63 18.08
C VAL A 74 3.80 -2.38 19.09
N HIS A 75 3.96 -3.00 20.26
CA HIS A 75 3.14 -2.66 21.42
C HIS A 75 3.55 -1.26 21.88
N VAL A 76 2.85 -0.24 21.37
CA VAL A 76 2.81 1.04 22.06
C VAL A 76 2.23 0.72 23.43
N ALA A 77 3.03 0.84 24.48
CA ALA A 77 2.55 0.84 25.84
C ALA A 77 1.52 1.97 25.95
N THR A 78 0.27 1.64 25.67
CA THR A 78 -0.84 2.44 26.10
C THR A 78 -0.89 2.16 27.60
N ASP A 79 -0.35 3.11 28.37
CA ASP A 79 -0.72 3.26 29.78
C ASP A 79 -2.23 3.50 29.83
N GLU A 80 -3.00 2.43 29.73
CA GLU A 80 -4.39 2.35 30.14
C GLU A 80 -4.50 1.19 31.13
N PRO A 81 -4.91 1.45 32.38
CA PRO A 81 -4.35 0.79 33.53
C PRO A 81 -5.35 -0.26 34.02
N ALA A 82 -5.54 -1.35 33.28
CA ALA A 82 -6.41 -2.44 33.75
C ALA A 82 -5.77 -3.29 34.88
N GLY A 83 -4.51 -3.03 35.23
CA GLY A 83 -3.79 -3.68 36.35
C GLY A 83 -3.05 -2.72 37.29
N SER A 84 -3.05 -1.42 37.01
CA SER A 84 -2.21 -0.43 37.73
C SER A 84 -2.70 -0.13 39.14
N TYR A 85 -4.00 -0.26 39.43
CA TYR A 85 -4.52 0.08 40.76
C TYR A 85 -4.01 -0.85 41.87
N LYS A 86 -3.87 -2.15 41.60
CA LYS A 86 -3.40 -3.11 42.62
C LYS A 86 -1.91 -2.95 42.89
N VAL A 87 -1.13 -2.70 41.84
CA VAL A 87 0.32 -2.48 41.91
C VAL A 87 0.65 -1.13 42.56
N ALA A 88 -0.12 -0.08 42.24
CA ALA A 88 0.04 1.24 42.84
C ALA A 88 -0.35 1.28 44.33
N VAL A 89 -1.33 0.49 44.77
CA VAL A 89 -1.72 0.38 46.18
C VAL A 89 -0.67 -0.38 47.01
N ASP A 90 -0.09 -1.45 46.46
CA ASP A 90 0.98 -2.19 47.15
C ASP A 90 2.26 -1.34 47.31
N HIS A 91 2.58 -0.49 46.33
CA HIS A 91 3.73 0.40 46.38
C HIS A 91 3.54 1.60 47.33
N PHE A 92 2.30 2.04 47.56
CA PHE A 92 2.00 3.16 48.47
C PHE A 92 2.05 2.75 49.96
N MET A 93 1.87 1.48 50.27
CA MET A 93 1.94 0.97 51.65
C MET A 93 3.38 0.72 52.15
N GLN A 94 4.40 0.86 51.30
CA GLN A 94 5.77 0.41 51.60
C GLN A 94 6.86 1.50 51.55
N THR A 95 6.52 2.79 51.49
CA THR A 95 7.55 3.85 51.42
C THR A 95 7.60 4.74 52.66
N ASP A 96 8.51 4.40 53.58
CA ASP A 96 9.18 5.38 54.44
C ASP A 96 10.18 6.19 53.60
N PRO A 97 10.37 7.51 53.85
CA PRO A 97 11.16 8.39 52.99
C PRO A 97 12.65 8.41 53.35
N GLY A 98 13.52 8.18 52.36
CA GLY A 98 14.96 8.45 52.43
C GLY A 98 15.55 8.74 51.04
N PRO A 99 16.49 9.70 50.88
CA PRO A 99 16.80 10.30 49.58
C PRO A 99 18.08 9.78 48.91
N ASN A 100 18.18 10.10 47.61
CA ASN A 100 19.31 10.04 46.68
C ASN A 100 19.70 8.67 46.09
N THR A 101 19.70 8.60 44.75
CA THR A 101 20.92 8.42 43.92
C THR A 101 20.60 8.64 42.44
N GLN A 102 21.41 9.46 41.78
CA GLN A 102 21.44 9.75 40.34
C GLN A 102 22.09 8.60 39.55
N VAL A 103 21.61 8.31 38.34
CA VAL A 103 22.40 7.81 37.19
C VAL A 103 21.52 8.04 35.94
N ASP A 104 21.78 9.08 35.15
CA ASP A 104 22.83 9.26 34.13
C ASP A 104 22.44 8.63 32.77
N LEU A 105 22.14 9.52 31.82
CA LEU A 105 21.50 9.26 30.54
C LEU A 105 22.37 9.88 29.44
N SER A 106 23.45 9.19 29.11
CA SER A 106 24.25 9.50 27.92
C SER A 106 25.17 8.34 27.60
N GLU A 107 24.93 7.68 26.46
CA GLU A 107 25.94 7.33 25.46
C GLU A 107 25.35 6.37 24.42
N LEU A 108 25.10 6.89 23.20
CA LEU A 108 25.46 6.24 21.94
C LEU A 108 25.05 7.17 20.78
N SER A 109 25.82 8.25 20.65
CA SER A 109 26.04 8.93 19.38
C SER A 109 27.16 8.23 18.61
N LEU A 110 27.17 8.43 17.28
CA LEU A 110 28.10 8.02 16.20
C LEU A 110 27.39 7.06 15.22
N GLN A 111 27.22 7.34 13.93
CA GLN A 111 27.74 8.37 13.04
C GLN A 111 26.74 8.61 11.91
N ALA A 112 26.57 9.89 11.56
CA ALA A 112 26.00 10.29 10.30
C ALA A 112 27.01 9.95 9.20
N ASP A 113 26.62 9.07 8.29
CA ASP A 113 27.25 8.96 6.98
C ASP A 113 26.18 9.35 5.95
N GLY A 114 26.55 10.26 5.05
CA GLY A 114 25.64 10.79 4.03
C GLY A 114 25.13 9.70 3.09
N PRO A 115 24.03 9.92 2.36
CA PRO A 115 23.54 8.92 1.41
C PRO A 115 24.53 8.78 0.24
N GLN A 116 25.44 7.82 0.34
CA GLN A 116 26.22 7.34 -0.79
C GLN A 116 25.30 6.50 -1.71
N PRO A 117 25.42 6.62 -3.04
CA PRO A 117 24.61 5.87 -3.98
C PRO A 117 25.06 4.40 -4.00
N ILE A 118 24.38 3.56 -3.23
CA ILE A 118 24.60 2.11 -3.20
C ILE A 118 24.11 1.50 -4.52
N ASP A 119 24.89 0.57 -5.09
CA ASP A 119 24.66 -0.16 -6.34
C ASP A 119 23.26 -0.81 -6.46
N GLN A 120 22.28 -0.03 -6.92
CA GLN A 120 20.89 -0.49 -7.15
C GLN A 120 20.83 -1.68 -8.12
N SER A 121 21.78 -1.78 -9.05
CA SER A 121 21.89 -2.88 -10.00
C SER A 121 22.24 -4.22 -9.33
N SER A 122 23.15 -4.23 -8.36
CA SER A 122 23.57 -5.44 -7.66
C SER A 122 22.46 -5.96 -6.75
N GLN A 123 21.77 -5.07 -6.02
CA GLN A 123 20.62 -5.44 -5.19
C GLN A 123 19.46 -5.98 -6.03
N THR A 124 19.20 -5.38 -7.20
CA THR A 124 18.18 -5.86 -8.13
C THR A 124 18.49 -7.30 -8.60
N GLN A 125 19.74 -7.59 -8.94
CA GLN A 125 20.16 -8.93 -9.37
C GLN A 125 20.01 -9.97 -8.26
N GLN A 126 20.50 -9.66 -7.05
CA GLN A 126 20.36 -10.55 -5.89
C GLN A 126 18.88 -10.83 -5.57
N PHE A 127 18.03 -9.80 -5.64
CA PHE A 127 16.60 -9.95 -5.42
C PHE A 127 15.95 -10.84 -6.49
N GLN A 128 16.31 -10.65 -7.76
CA GLN A 128 15.81 -11.46 -8.87
C GLN A 128 16.22 -12.93 -8.74
N GLU A 129 17.46 -13.20 -8.35
CA GLU A 129 17.95 -14.55 -8.07
C GLU A 129 17.13 -15.21 -6.96
N MET A 130 16.95 -14.53 -5.82
CA MET A 130 16.11 -15.01 -4.72
C MET A 130 14.67 -15.29 -5.19
N PHE A 131 14.06 -14.36 -5.93
CA PHE A 131 12.68 -14.50 -6.38
C PHE A 131 12.49 -15.62 -7.42
N SER A 132 13.53 -15.90 -8.21
CA SER A 132 13.53 -16.99 -9.20
C SER A 132 13.46 -18.38 -8.57
N THR A 133 13.93 -18.54 -7.33
CA THR A 133 13.92 -19.82 -6.60
C THR A 133 12.49 -20.31 -6.30
N VAL A 134 11.52 -19.39 -6.22
CA VAL A 134 10.13 -19.72 -5.95
C VAL A 134 9.48 -20.25 -7.23
N GLN A 135 9.08 -21.53 -7.22
CA GLN A 135 8.69 -22.20 -8.47
C GLN A 135 7.26 -21.89 -8.93
N THR A 136 6.31 -21.77 -8.00
CA THR A 136 4.88 -21.63 -8.35
C THR A 136 4.46 -20.17 -8.42
N LEU A 137 3.59 -19.84 -9.37
CA LEU A 137 3.05 -18.48 -9.51
C LEU A 137 2.33 -18.03 -8.23
N THR A 138 1.54 -18.91 -7.62
CA THR A 138 0.85 -18.61 -6.35
C THR A 138 1.82 -18.29 -5.22
N ALA A 139 2.94 -19.01 -5.11
CA ALA A 139 3.95 -18.70 -4.10
C ALA A 139 4.68 -17.39 -4.41
N LYS A 140 4.93 -17.08 -5.69
CA LYS A 140 5.50 -15.80 -6.11
C LYS A 140 4.57 -14.62 -5.78
N GLU A 141 3.27 -14.75 -6.04
CA GLU A 141 2.26 -13.74 -5.70
C GLU A 141 2.16 -13.51 -4.19
N ASP A 142 2.15 -14.59 -3.41
CA ASP A 142 2.09 -14.54 -1.95
C ASP A 142 3.36 -13.91 -1.35
N LEU A 143 4.54 -14.28 -1.87
CA LEU A 143 5.81 -13.68 -1.49
C LEU A 143 5.83 -12.18 -1.84
N LEU A 144 5.51 -11.82 -3.08
CA LEU A 144 5.46 -10.42 -3.53
C LEU A 144 4.53 -9.59 -2.65
N HIS A 145 3.34 -10.12 -2.36
CA HIS A 145 2.38 -9.46 -1.49
C HIS A 145 2.92 -9.24 -0.07
N THR A 146 3.67 -10.21 0.47
CA THR A 146 4.30 -10.13 1.79
C THR A 146 5.42 -9.08 1.81
N LEU A 147 6.31 -9.11 0.81
CA LEU A 147 7.42 -8.16 0.68
C LEU A 147 6.90 -6.72 0.48
N ARG A 148 5.87 -6.53 -0.35
CA ARG A 148 5.20 -5.24 -0.53
C ARG A 148 4.69 -4.69 0.81
N ARG A 149 4.05 -5.53 1.62
CA ARG A 149 3.56 -5.12 2.95
C ARG A 149 4.70 -4.72 3.88
N HIS A 150 5.82 -5.45 3.85
CA HIS A 150 7.01 -5.13 4.65
C HIS A 150 7.58 -3.76 4.29
N VAL A 151 7.73 -3.47 2.99
CA VAL A 151 8.18 -2.16 2.52
C VAL A 151 7.19 -1.05 2.92
N LEU A 152 5.88 -1.25 2.70
CA LEU A 152 4.86 -0.25 3.09
C LEU A 152 4.89 0.09 4.59
N VAL A 153 4.99 -0.92 5.45
CA VAL A 153 5.04 -0.73 6.90
C VAL A 153 6.33 -0.04 7.31
N SER A 154 7.47 -0.43 6.74
CA SER A 154 8.74 0.22 6.99
C SER A 154 8.71 1.70 6.62
N THR A 155 8.24 2.02 5.41
CA THR A 155 8.12 3.41 4.96
C THR A 155 7.18 4.21 5.86
N ALA A 156 6.05 3.62 6.26
CA ALA A 156 5.13 4.28 7.18
C ALA A 156 5.77 4.56 8.55
N ARG A 157 6.57 3.64 9.10
CA ARG A 157 7.28 3.85 10.38
C ARG A 157 8.36 4.92 10.27
N THR A 158 9.18 4.88 9.22
CA THR A 158 10.26 5.86 8.99
C THR A 158 9.71 7.28 8.87
N GLU A 159 8.58 7.45 8.18
CA GLU A 159 7.94 8.75 7.96
C GLU A 159 6.95 9.15 9.07
N GLY A 160 6.75 8.30 10.09
CA GLY A 160 5.89 8.59 11.23
C GLY A 160 4.38 8.54 10.96
N TYR A 161 3.94 7.79 9.94
CA TYR A 161 2.51 7.58 9.66
C TYR A 161 1.91 6.47 10.53
N SER A 162 0.74 6.72 11.12
CA SER A 162 0.00 5.74 11.95
C SER A 162 -1.10 4.98 11.20
N LYS A 163 -1.39 5.35 9.95
CA LYS A 163 -2.43 4.71 9.13
C LYS A 163 -1.91 4.45 7.73
N LEU A 164 -2.10 3.23 7.26
CA LEU A 164 -1.76 2.80 5.91
C LEU A 164 -3.05 2.61 5.10
N MET A 165 -3.31 3.48 4.12
CA MET A 165 -4.47 3.31 3.24
C MET A 165 -4.11 2.42 2.05
N ILE A 166 -4.74 1.24 1.96
CA ILE A 166 -4.50 0.29 0.89
C ILE A 166 -5.61 0.42 -0.16
N GLY A 167 -5.23 0.52 -1.44
CA GLY A 167 -6.17 0.57 -2.57
C GLY A 167 -6.83 -0.76 -2.92
N GLU A 168 -7.04 -1.67 -1.97
CA GLU A 168 -7.77 -2.93 -2.18
C GLU A 168 -9.27 -2.65 -2.42
N ASN A 169 -9.84 -3.24 -3.47
CA ASN A 169 -11.26 -3.08 -3.84
C ASN A 169 -12.04 -4.39 -3.66
N CYS A 170 -13.37 -4.33 -3.68
CA CYS A 170 -14.26 -5.49 -3.45
C CYS A 170 -13.89 -6.68 -4.34
N THR A 171 -13.64 -6.42 -5.62
CA THR A 171 -13.29 -7.45 -6.61
C THR A 171 -11.97 -8.13 -6.27
N ARG A 172 -10.91 -7.36 -5.97
CA ARG A 172 -9.60 -7.90 -5.59
C ARG A 172 -9.66 -8.64 -4.25
N LEU A 173 -10.44 -8.14 -3.30
CA LEU A 173 -10.65 -8.81 -2.03
C LEU A 173 -11.39 -10.13 -2.18
N ALA A 174 -12.42 -10.20 -3.03
CA ALA A 174 -13.12 -11.45 -3.35
C ALA A 174 -12.21 -12.50 -4.00
N VAL A 175 -11.36 -12.10 -4.96
CA VAL A 175 -10.38 -13.02 -5.58
C VAL A 175 -9.39 -13.53 -4.54
N LYS A 176 -8.80 -12.63 -3.75
CA LYS A 176 -7.85 -12.98 -2.68
C LYS A 176 -8.50 -13.87 -1.61
N LEU A 177 -9.74 -13.58 -1.26
CA LEU A 177 -10.54 -14.38 -0.35
C LEU A 177 -10.67 -15.82 -0.83
N LEU A 178 -11.15 -16.01 -2.06
CA LEU A 178 -11.33 -17.34 -2.65
C LEU A 178 -9.99 -18.09 -2.74
N ALA A 179 -8.92 -17.39 -3.12
CA ALA A 179 -7.57 -17.97 -3.16
C ALA A 179 -7.11 -18.42 -1.75
N ASN A 180 -7.27 -17.58 -0.73
CA ASN A 180 -6.92 -17.91 0.65
C ASN A 180 -7.72 -19.12 1.17
N ILE A 181 -9.03 -19.18 0.88
CA ILE A 181 -9.86 -20.33 1.24
C ILE A 181 -9.37 -21.60 0.53
N ALA A 182 -9.08 -21.53 -0.77
CA ALA A 182 -8.58 -22.67 -1.54
C ALA A 182 -7.21 -23.15 -1.04
N MET A 183 -6.37 -22.26 -0.53
CA MET A 183 -5.09 -22.58 0.10
C MET A 183 -5.19 -23.04 1.57
N GLY A 184 -6.40 -23.12 2.14
CA GLY A 184 -6.62 -23.52 3.54
C GLY A 184 -6.36 -22.42 4.58
N ARG A 185 -6.18 -21.16 4.15
CA ARG A 185 -5.92 -19.99 5.03
C ARG A 185 -7.19 -19.31 5.52
N GLY A 186 -8.20 -20.10 5.90
CA GLY A 186 -9.49 -19.58 6.36
C GLY A 186 -9.44 -18.85 7.71
N ALA A 187 -8.46 -19.16 8.56
CA ALA A 187 -8.34 -18.56 9.90
C ALA A 187 -8.07 -17.04 9.89
N GLN A 188 -7.40 -16.54 8.84
CA GLN A 188 -7.01 -15.12 8.71
C GLN A 188 -8.08 -14.26 8.01
N LEU A 189 -9.16 -14.89 7.55
CA LEU A 189 -10.21 -14.28 6.74
C LEU A 189 -10.81 -13.03 7.38
N ALA A 190 -11.18 -13.10 8.65
CA ALA A 190 -11.85 -12.00 9.32
C ALA A 190 -11.03 -10.70 9.25
N VAL A 191 -9.72 -10.80 9.40
CA VAL A 191 -8.81 -9.63 9.37
C VAL A 191 -8.46 -9.22 7.93
N ASP A 192 -8.30 -10.19 7.04
CA ASP A 192 -7.99 -9.93 5.63
C ASP A 192 -9.12 -9.21 4.89
N THR A 193 -10.37 -9.43 5.31
CA THR A 193 -11.57 -8.77 4.76
C THR A 193 -12.06 -7.61 5.60
N ALA A 194 -11.53 -7.39 6.81
CA ALA A 194 -11.91 -6.26 7.65
C ALA A 194 -11.61 -4.91 6.99
N PHE A 195 -12.40 -3.90 7.34
CA PHE A 195 -12.13 -2.52 6.93
C PHE A 195 -10.77 -2.04 7.45
N SER A 196 -10.42 -2.42 8.67
CA SER A 196 -9.15 -2.09 9.33
C SER A 196 -8.43 -3.35 9.78
N ASP A 197 -7.11 -3.36 9.64
CA ASP A 197 -6.20 -4.42 10.04
C ASP A 197 -5.16 -3.85 11.03
N PRO A 198 -5.28 -4.15 12.33
CA PRO A 198 -4.40 -3.62 13.39
C PRO A 198 -3.21 -4.55 13.71
N ARG A 199 -2.85 -5.51 12.85
CA ARG A 199 -1.80 -6.51 13.14
C ARG A 199 -0.43 -5.93 13.54
N TYR A 200 -0.10 -4.72 13.08
CA TYR A 200 1.19 -4.08 13.37
C TYR A 200 1.21 -3.31 14.71
N GLY A 201 0.05 -3.09 15.34
CA GLY A 201 -0.06 -2.35 16.61
C GLY A 201 0.02 -0.83 16.42
N ASP A 202 1.18 -0.33 16.03
CA ASP A 202 1.45 1.11 15.81
C ASP A 202 0.80 1.66 14.55
N ILE A 203 0.76 0.84 13.49
CA ILE A 203 0.17 1.18 12.19
C ILE A 203 -1.10 0.38 11.96
N VAL A 204 -2.19 1.08 11.65
CA VAL A 204 -3.46 0.46 11.25
C VAL A 204 -3.61 0.54 9.74
N ALA A 205 -3.63 -0.60 9.06
CA ALA A 205 -3.96 -0.65 7.65
C ALA A 205 -5.48 -0.52 7.46
N VAL A 206 -5.93 0.32 6.54
CA VAL A 206 -7.35 0.54 6.23
C VAL A 206 -7.62 0.34 4.75
N ARG A 207 -8.84 -0.09 4.41
CA ARG A 207 -9.27 -0.41 3.04
C ARG A 207 -10.47 0.44 2.61
N PRO A 208 -10.26 1.73 2.24
CA PRO A 208 -11.34 2.65 1.91
C PRO A 208 -12.21 2.17 0.74
N MET A 209 -11.61 1.45 -0.21
CA MET A 209 -12.28 1.03 -1.45
C MET A 209 -12.92 -0.36 -1.36
N ARG A 210 -12.93 -0.99 -0.17
CA ARG A 210 -13.37 -2.38 0.02
C ARG A 210 -14.76 -2.66 -0.53
N ASP A 211 -15.68 -1.73 -0.39
CA ASP A 211 -17.10 -1.96 -0.70
C ASP A 211 -17.44 -1.63 -2.17
N TYR A 212 -16.44 -1.17 -2.96
CA TYR A 212 -16.61 -0.84 -4.37
C TYR A 212 -15.96 -1.87 -5.28
N THR A 213 -16.65 -2.24 -6.35
CA THR A 213 -16.10 -3.14 -7.38
C THR A 213 -15.10 -2.42 -8.27
N ALA A 214 -14.20 -3.19 -8.92
CA ALA A 214 -13.25 -2.61 -9.87
C ALA A 214 -13.94 -1.86 -11.02
N LYS A 215 -15.13 -2.29 -11.44
CA LYS A 215 -15.92 -1.63 -12.49
C LYS A 215 -16.45 -0.27 -12.03
N GLU A 216 -17.03 -0.19 -10.85
CA GLU A 216 -17.53 1.08 -10.30
C GLU A 216 -16.40 2.10 -10.15
N ILE A 217 -15.24 1.66 -9.67
CA ILE A 217 -14.04 2.50 -9.57
C ILE A 217 -13.61 2.97 -10.96
N SER A 218 -13.62 2.09 -11.98
CA SER A 218 -13.26 2.48 -13.34
C SER A 218 -14.22 3.50 -13.95
N VAL A 219 -15.53 3.34 -13.70
CA VAL A 219 -16.56 4.29 -14.16
C VAL A 219 -16.41 5.63 -13.45
N TYR A 220 -16.15 5.61 -12.14
CA TYR A 220 -15.89 6.81 -11.36
C TYR A 220 -14.67 7.56 -11.89
N ASN A 221 -13.55 6.86 -12.11
CA ASN A 221 -12.33 7.47 -12.64
C ASN A 221 -12.56 8.10 -14.02
N HIS A 222 -13.34 7.45 -14.88
CA HIS A 222 -13.68 7.99 -16.19
C HIS A 222 -14.58 9.23 -16.08
N MET A 223 -15.63 9.18 -15.26
CA MET A 223 -16.59 10.28 -15.10
C MET A 223 -15.95 11.54 -14.52
N TRP A 224 -14.98 11.37 -13.62
CA TRP A 224 -14.28 12.46 -12.95
C TRP A 224 -12.91 12.78 -13.55
N ASN A 225 -12.56 12.18 -14.69
CA ASN A 225 -11.27 12.34 -15.37
C ASN A 225 -10.07 12.15 -14.40
N VAL A 226 -10.19 11.18 -13.49
CA VAL A 226 -9.10 10.84 -12.57
C VAL A 226 -7.97 10.22 -13.40
N PRO A 227 -6.77 10.82 -13.39
CA PRO A 227 -5.64 10.25 -14.11
C PRO A 227 -5.29 8.87 -13.57
N SER A 228 -5.09 7.91 -14.47
CA SER A 228 -4.70 6.55 -14.15
C SER A 228 -3.46 6.16 -14.93
N VAL A 229 -2.60 5.37 -14.29
CA VAL A 229 -1.40 4.79 -14.90
C VAL A 229 -1.56 3.28 -14.85
N PHE A 230 -1.30 2.63 -15.98
CA PHE A 230 -1.28 1.18 -16.05
C PHE A 230 0.05 0.66 -15.51
N ILE A 231 0.00 -0.18 -14.49
CA ILE A 231 1.15 -0.84 -13.90
C ILE A 231 0.96 -2.35 -14.10
N PRO A 232 1.86 -3.03 -14.82
CA PRO A 232 1.76 -4.47 -15.01
C PRO A 232 1.94 -5.20 -13.68
N SER A 233 1.29 -6.35 -13.56
CA SER A 233 1.36 -7.26 -12.42
C SER A 233 1.81 -8.65 -12.86
N LEU A 234 2.17 -9.54 -11.92
CA LEU A 234 2.59 -10.92 -12.24
C LEU A 234 1.53 -11.72 -13.00
N ASP A 235 0.26 -11.45 -12.72
CA ASP A 235 -0.90 -12.06 -13.37
C ASP A 235 -1.34 -11.34 -14.65
N THR A 236 -0.72 -10.20 -14.97
CA THR A 236 -0.99 -9.48 -16.21
C THR A 236 -0.51 -10.35 -17.39
N LYS A 237 -1.46 -11.00 -18.06
CA LYS A 237 -1.21 -11.61 -19.36
C LYS A 237 -1.01 -10.50 -20.39
N THR A 238 0.24 -10.10 -20.59
CA THR A 238 0.66 -9.16 -21.61
C THR A 238 0.61 -9.81 -22.98
N SER A 239 -0.57 -9.86 -23.58
CA SER A 239 -0.65 -9.72 -25.03
C SER A 239 -2.03 -9.21 -25.41
N VAL A 240 -2.06 -8.18 -26.24
CA VAL A 240 -3.26 -7.79 -26.99
C VAL A 240 -3.68 -8.91 -27.96
N GLU A 241 -2.77 -9.84 -28.28
CA GLU A 241 -3.00 -11.02 -29.11
C GLU A 241 -4.00 -12.03 -28.49
N PHE A 242 -4.11 -12.09 -27.16
CA PHE A 242 -5.02 -13.01 -26.47
C PHE A 242 -6.32 -12.35 -25.98
N LEU A 243 -6.70 -11.18 -26.50
CA LEU A 243 -8.05 -10.69 -26.30
C LEU A 243 -9.03 -11.75 -26.87
N PRO A 244 -9.99 -12.26 -26.07
CA PRO A 244 -10.99 -13.18 -26.58
C PRO A 244 -11.63 -12.60 -27.84
N GLN A 245 -11.80 -13.43 -28.88
CA GLN A 245 -12.26 -12.99 -30.21
C GLN A 245 -13.60 -12.23 -30.17
N TYR A 246 -14.42 -12.45 -29.13
CA TYR A 246 -15.65 -11.69 -28.92
C TYR A 246 -15.40 -10.21 -28.57
N ILE A 247 -14.32 -9.89 -27.83
CA ILE A 247 -13.98 -8.50 -27.45
C ILE A 247 -13.49 -7.74 -28.68
N THR A 248 -12.63 -8.35 -29.49
CA THR A 248 -12.11 -7.74 -30.72
C THR A 248 -13.23 -7.52 -31.73
N SER A 249 -14.14 -8.50 -31.89
CA SER A 249 -15.30 -8.35 -32.77
C SER A 249 -16.33 -7.33 -32.27
N GLU A 250 -16.61 -7.23 -30.97
CA GLU A 250 -17.49 -6.19 -30.42
C GLU A 250 -16.87 -4.79 -30.51
N ALA A 251 -15.56 -4.64 -30.29
CA ALA A 251 -14.85 -3.38 -30.52
C ALA A 251 -14.95 -2.93 -31.98
N GLN A 252 -14.74 -3.86 -32.94
CA GLN A 252 -14.91 -3.58 -34.37
C GLN A 252 -16.35 -3.21 -34.73
N ARG A 253 -17.36 -3.89 -34.15
CA ARG A 253 -18.78 -3.57 -34.39
C ARG A 253 -19.13 -2.18 -33.87
N ARG A 254 -18.63 -1.80 -32.69
CA ARG A 254 -18.85 -0.46 -32.13
C ARG A 254 -18.19 0.62 -32.98
N ASN A 255 -16.97 0.38 -33.46
CA ASN A 255 -16.29 1.32 -34.33
C ASN A 255 -17.05 1.55 -35.65
N ARG A 256 -17.51 0.47 -36.30
CA ARG A 256 -18.37 0.57 -37.51
C ARG A 256 -19.68 1.32 -37.25
N ARG A 257 -20.31 1.13 -36.08
CA ARG A 257 -21.52 1.86 -35.71
C ARG A 257 -21.26 3.35 -35.47
N CYS A 258 -20.10 3.72 -34.93
CA CYS A 258 -19.71 5.13 -34.80
C CYS A 258 -19.46 5.75 -36.17
N GLN A 259 -18.70 5.08 -37.05
CA GLN A 259 -18.46 5.54 -38.42
C GLN A 259 -19.76 5.70 -39.22
N MET A 260 -20.66 4.71 -39.18
CA MET A 260 -21.98 4.84 -39.83
C MET A 260 -22.78 6.01 -39.27
N LYS A 261 -22.72 6.27 -37.96
CA LYS A 261 -23.42 7.42 -37.37
C LYS A 261 -22.83 8.75 -37.83
N GLU A 262 -21.51 8.84 -37.98
CA GLU A 262 -20.84 10.02 -38.52
C GLU A 262 -21.22 10.23 -40.00
N GLU A 263 -21.13 9.19 -40.84
CA GLU A 263 -21.52 9.25 -42.26
C GLU A 263 -22.99 9.63 -42.45
N ILE A 264 -23.90 9.05 -41.65
CA ILE A 264 -25.33 9.41 -41.67
C ILE A 264 -25.52 10.87 -41.22
N SER A 265 -24.77 11.32 -40.21
CA SER A 265 -24.86 12.71 -39.75
C SER A 265 -24.34 13.70 -40.80
N GLU A 266 -23.25 13.38 -41.50
CA GLU A 266 -22.74 14.21 -42.59
C GLU A 266 -23.69 14.25 -43.79
N PHE A 267 -24.38 13.14 -44.08
CA PHE A 267 -25.34 13.07 -45.18
C PHE A 267 -26.63 13.84 -44.87
N LEU A 268 -27.07 13.90 -43.61
CA LEU A 268 -28.28 14.62 -43.18
C LEU A 268 -28.05 16.13 -42.94
N LEU A 269 -26.79 16.58 -42.89
CA LEU A 269 -26.38 17.99 -42.71
C LEU A 269 -26.03 18.70 -44.03
N LYS A 270 -26.15 18.03 -45.18
CA LYS A 270 -26.10 18.62 -46.53
C LYS A 270 -27.50 18.76 -47.11
#